data_AF-A0A167K8N4-F1
#
_entry.id   AF-A0A167K8N4-F1
#
_cell.length_a   1.000
_cell.length_b   1.000
_cell.length_c   1.000
_cell.angle_alpha   90.00
_cell.angle_beta   90.00
_cell.angle_gamma   90.00
#
_symmetry.space_group_name_H-M   'P 1'
#
loop_
_entity.id
_entity.type
_entity.pdbx_description
1 polymer ?
#
loop_
_entity_poly.entity_id
_entity_poly.type
_entity_poly.pdbx_seq_one_letter_code
_entity_poly.pdbx_strand_id
1 'polypeptide(L)'
;MSLVSILLTSGGPYLPTYFSSPQSQPRGSTLVTSAMDLAMKELEYAKTTPDWSLDRSRLVYHPSLPEPDMPLSMQHICSIARVAVHMLLGCPLELRQELCKNRIATSLRSACSEIMLWVQPYPTARTQINDLVLVLDGDYKKVTALMYCLDSVRGLQGCGYRGCSKTIETSQLFQCSRCKTVLYCSKAHQKEDWSDKERPHKGWCYRTPW
;
A
#
# COMPACT_ATOMS: atom_id res chain seq x y z
N MET A 1 -13.73 -4.01 -9.94
CA MET A 1 -12.75 -3.52 -8.94
C MET A 1 -12.29 -4.74 -8.14
N SER A 2 -10.99 -5.08 -8.14
CA SER A 2 -10.49 -6.27 -7.43
C SER A 2 -10.52 -6.04 -5.91
N LEU A 3 -10.62 -7.12 -5.11
CA LEU A 3 -10.50 -7.08 -3.65
C LEU A 3 -9.21 -6.35 -3.19
N VAL A 4 -8.13 -6.56 -3.93
CA VAL A 4 -6.82 -5.88 -3.82
C VAL A 4 -6.98 -4.36 -3.93
N SER A 5 -7.72 -3.88 -4.93
CA SER A 5 -7.99 -2.46 -5.10
C SER A 5 -8.79 -1.89 -3.93
N ILE A 6 -9.79 -2.63 -3.43
CA ILE A 6 -10.63 -2.19 -2.29
C ILE A 6 -9.77 -2.07 -1.02
N LEU A 7 -8.89 -3.03 -0.76
CA LEU A 7 -7.96 -2.99 0.37
C LEU A 7 -7.06 -1.75 0.34
N LEU A 8 -6.54 -1.39 -0.83
CA LEU A 8 -5.69 -0.22 -1.00
C LEU A 8 -6.46 1.09 -0.85
N THR A 9 -7.57 1.25 -1.57
CA THR A 9 -8.30 2.51 -1.63
C THR A 9 -9.06 2.78 -0.33
N SER A 10 -9.65 1.75 0.27
CA SER A 10 -10.50 1.91 1.45
C SER A 10 -9.74 1.65 2.75
N GLY A 11 -8.76 0.74 2.74
CA GLY A 11 -8.01 0.33 3.93
C GLY A 11 -6.68 1.06 4.12
N GLY A 12 -6.01 1.46 3.02
CA GLY A 12 -4.69 2.09 3.02
C GLY A 12 -4.48 3.18 4.08
N PRO A 13 -5.39 4.17 4.18
CA PRO A 13 -5.26 5.27 5.13
C PRO A 13 -5.22 4.84 6.62
N TYR A 14 -5.73 3.65 6.96
CA TYR A 14 -5.80 3.14 8.35
C TYR A 14 -4.79 2.05 8.66
N LEU A 15 -4.07 1.55 7.66
CA LEU A 15 -3.03 0.56 7.86
C LEU A 15 -2.06 0.97 8.97
N PRO A 16 -1.57 2.23 9.05
CA PRO A 16 -0.74 2.68 10.17
C PRO A 16 -1.37 2.47 11.55
N THR A 17 -2.63 2.90 11.73
CA THR A 17 -3.34 2.75 13.01
C THR A 17 -3.60 1.29 13.35
N TYR A 18 -3.99 0.48 12.34
CA TYR A 18 -4.24 -0.94 12.52
C TYR A 18 -2.95 -1.69 12.93
N PHE A 19 -1.85 -1.48 12.21
CA PHE A 19 -0.58 -2.14 12.50
C PHE A 19 0.09 -1.64 13.79
N SER A 20 -0.20 -0.40 14.22
CA SER A 20 0.30 0.15 15.49
C SER A 20 -0.46 -0.37 16.73
N SER A 21 -1.62 -1.00 16.55
CA SER A 21 -2.40 -1.56 17.66
C SER A 21 -1.79 -2.90 18.12
N PRO A 22 -1.41 -3.06 19.40
CA PRO A 22 -0.84 -4.32 19.91
C PRO A 22 -1.76 -5.53 19.69
N GLN A 23 -3.08 -5.32 19.76
CA GLN A 23 -4.08 -6.38 19.57
C GLN A 23 -4.17 -6.85 18.11
N SER A 24 -3.89 -5.95 17.17
CA SER A 24 -4.01 -6.21 15.73
C SER A 24 -2.67 -6.57 15.09
N GLN A 25 -1.55 -6.25 15.73
CA GLN A 25 -0.20 -6.45 15.22
C GLN A 25 0.06 -7.89 14.73
N PRO A 26 -0.31 -8.98 15.45
CA PRO A 26 -0.06 -10.33 14.96
C PRO A 26 -0.82 -10.64 13.67
N ARG A 27 -2.09 -10.22 13.60
CA ARG A 27 -2.93 -10.38 12.40
C ARG A 27 -2.40 -9.55 11.23
N GLY A 28 -1.92 -8.35 11.54
CA GLY A 28 -1.27 -7.48 10.58
C GLY A 28 -0.01 -8.09 9.98
N SER A 29 0.86 -8.66 10.81
CA SER A 29 2.05 -9.39 10.37
C SER A 29 1.70 -10.55 9.43
N THR A 30 0.68 -11.35 9.79
CA THR A 30 0.16 -12.42 8.93
C THR A 30 -0.37 -11.90 7.60
N LEU A 31 -1.11 -10.77 7.61
CA LEU A 31 -1.65 -10.16 6.40
C LEU A 31 -0.55 -9.68 5.45
N VAL A 32 0.46 -8.98 5.97
CA VAL A 32 1.60 -8.50 5.17
C VAL A 32 2.37 -9.68 4.59
N THR A 33 2.63 -10.71 5.41
CA THR A 33 3.30 -11.94 4.97
C THR A 33 2.52 -12.64 3.86
N SER A 34 1.19 -12.71 3.98
CA SER A 34 0.31 -13.32 2.97
C SER A 34 0.31 -12.51 1.66
N ALA A 35 0.36 -11.18 1.73
CA ALA A 35 0.47 -10.33 0.55
C ALA A 35 1.82 -10.54 -0.17
N MET A 36 2.93 -10.66 0.57
CA MET A 36 4.23 -10.98 0.01
C MET A 36 4.28 -12.39 -0.60
N ASP A 37 3.70 -13.38 0.07
CA ASP A 37 3.60 -14.77 -0.45
C ASP A 37 2.76 -14.83 -1.72
N LEU A 38 1.64 -14.09 -1.78
CA LEU A 38 0.83 -13.98 -2.98
C LEU A 38 1.61 -13.32 -4.12
N ALA A 39 2.34 -12.24 -3.84
CA ALA A 39 3.22 -11.60 -4.83
C ALA A 39 4.25 -12.59 -5.39
N MET A 40 4.87 -13.38 -4.51
CA MET A 40 5.83 -14.41 -4.90
C MET A 40 5.20 -15.50 -5.78
N LYS A 41 4.02 -16.01 -5.41
CA LYS A 41 3.31 -17.03 -6.20
C LYS A 41 2.92 -16.53 -7.58
N GLU A 42 2.44 -15.30 -7.67
CA GLU A 42 2.11 -14.69 -8.95
C GLU A 42 3.35 -14.49 -9.81
N LEU A 43 4.48 -14.08 -9.23
CA LEU A 43 5.78 -14.00 -9.92
C LEU A 43 6.26 -15.35 -10.44
N GLU A 44 6.12 -16.43 -9.67
CA GLU A 44 6.51 -17.77 -10.11
C GLU A 44 5.57 -18.31 -11.19
N TYR A 45 4.26 -18.10 -11.06
CA TYR A 45 3.28 -18.47 -12.09
C TYR A 45 3.59 -17.80 -13.43
N ALA A 46 3.84 -16.50 -13.35
CA ALA A 46 4.32 -15.66 -14.42
C ALA A 46 5.51 -16.25 -15.18
N LYS A 47 6.59 -16.64 -14.48
CA LYS A 47 7.79 -17.23 -15.10
C LYS A 47 7.48 -18.46 -15.96
N THR A 48 6.42 -19.21 -15.62
CA THR A 48 6.01 -20.42 -16.33
C THR A 48 4.97 -20.19 -17.43
N THR A 49 4.42 -18.98 -17.53
CA THR A 49 3.33 -18.69 -18.47
C THR A 49 3.86 -18.49 -19.89
N PRO A 50 3.39 -19.24 -20.91
CA PRO A 50 3.94 -19.18 -22.27
C PRO A 50 3.89 -17.81 -22.94
N ASP A 51 2.96 -16.94 -22.52
CA ASP A 51 2.80 -15.56 -23.00
C ASP A 51 4.06 -14.69 -22.73
N TRP A 52 4.96 -15.18 -21.85
CA TRP A 52 6.21 -14.54 -21.47
C TRP A 52 7.35 -14.86 -22.46
N SER A 53 7.07 -15.76 -23.41
CA SER A 53 7.92 -15.99 -24.59
C SER A 53 7.82 -14.87 -25.63
N LEU A 54 7.17 -13.74 -25.31
CA LEU A 54 7.34 -12.49 -26.04
C LEU A 54 8.84 -12.16 -26.07
N ASP A 55 9.40 -12.58 -27.18
CA ASP A 55 10.78 -12.56 -27.58
C ASP A 55 11.48 -11.33 -27.02
N ARG A 56 12.51 -11.54 -26.19
CA ARG A 56 13.38 -10.45 -25.70
C ARG A 56 13.88 -9.58 -26.86
N SER A 57 13.90 -10.10 -28.08
CA SER A 57 14.17 -9.32 -29.29
C SER A 57 13.24 -8.12 -29.47
N ARG A 58 11.96 -8.19 -29.07
CA ARG A 58 11.01 -7.06 -29.17
C ARG A 58 11.39 -5.89 -28.26
N LEU A 59 12.06 -6.17 -27.14
CA LEU A 59 12.55 -5.16 -26.20
C LEU A 59 13.68 -4.30 -26.81
N VAL A 60 14.41 -4.85 -27.78
CA VAL A 60 15.55 -4.17 -28.41
C VAL A 60 15.09 -3.05 -29.36
N TYR A 61 13.89 -3.15 -29.93
CA TYR A 61 13.43 -2.25 -30.99
C TYR A 61 12.42 -1.17 -30.55
N HIS A 62 11.82 -1.28 -29.37
CA HIS A 62 10.86 -0.28 -28.88
C HIS A 62 11.19 0.17 -27.45
N PRO A 63 11.76 1.39 -27.28
CA PRO A 63 12.21 1.88 -25.97
C PRO A 63 11.07 2.18 -24.98
N SER A 64 9.81 2.20 -25.43
CA SER A 64 8.63 2.29 -24.57
C SER A 64 7.42 1.69 -25.27
N LEU A 65 6.84 0.62 -24.71
CA LEU A 65 5.59 0.06 -25.20
C LEU A 65 4.40 0.76 -24.51
N PRO A 66 3.26 0.93 -25.20
CA PRO A 66 2.03 1.41 -24.58
C PRO A 66 1.58 0.50 -23.43
N GLU A 67 1.04 1.07 -22.35
CA GLU A 67 0.46 0.28 -21.24
C GLU A 67 -0.64 -0.73 -21.64
N PRO A 68 -1.50 -0.47 -22.65
CA PRO A 68 -2.52 -1.42 -23.10
C PRO A 68 -1.98 -2.78 -23.55
N ASP A 69 -0.71 -2.86 -23.92
CA ASP A 69 -0.06 -4.09 -24.40
C ASP A 69 0.57 -4.91 -23.25
N MET A 70 0.47 -4.43 -22.00
CA MET A 70 1.03 -5.13 -20.85
C MET A 70 0.28 -6.44 -20.57
N PRO A 71 0.98 -7.59 -20.51
CA PRO A 71 0.36 -8.88 -20.22
C PRO A 71 -0.43 -8.85 -18.91
N LEU A 72 -1.61 -9.48 -18.88
CA LEU A 72 -2.50 -9.47 -17.72
C LEU A 72 -1.82 -9.96 -16.43
N SER A 73 -0.99 -11.00 -16.54
CA SER A 73 -0.17 -11.52 -15.44
C SER A 73 0.75 -10.44 -14.84
N MET A 74 1.34 -9.58 -15.66
CA MET A 74 2.17 -8.47 -15.20
C MET A 74 1.34 -7.39 -14.49
N GLN A 75 0.14 -7.10 -15.00
CA GLN A 75 -0.81 -6.19 -14.33
C GLN A 75 -1.18 -6.71 -12.92
N HIS A 76 -1.38 -8.03 -12.79
CA HIS A 76 -1.67 -8.67 -11.49
C HIS A 76 -0.49 -8.59 -10.53
N ILE A 77 0.72 -8.95 -10.98
CA ILE A 77 1.95 -8.83 -10.17
C ILE A 77 2.13 -7.40 -9.69
N CYS A 78 2.03 -6.43 -10.59
CA CYS A 78 2.15 -5.01 -10.28
C CYS A 78 1.12 -4.56 -9.23
N SER A 79 -0.14 -4.98 -9.39
CA SER A 79 -1.22 -4.70 -8.44
C SER A 79 -0.95 -5.27 -7.04
N ILE A 80 -0.43 -6.50 -6.96
CA ILE A 80 -0.16 -7.19 -5.68
C ILE A 80 1.13 -6.66 -5.04
N ALA A 81 2.17 -6.37 -5.83
CA ALA A 81 3.38 -5.71 -5.37
C ALA A 81 3.03 -4.35 -4.73
N ARG A 82 2.15 -3.58 -5.36
CA ARG A 82 1.63 -2.32 -4.80
C ARG A 82 0.92 -2.54 -3.46
N VAL A 83 0.12 -3.61 -3.32
CA VAL A 83 -0.49 -3.99 -2.02
C VAL A 83 0.56 -4.25 -0.96
N ALA A 84 1.54 -5.10 -1.28
CA ALA A 84 2.60 -5.45 -0.35
C ALA A 84 3.37 -4.20 0.10
N VAL A 85 3.71 -3.30 -0.83
CA VAL A 85 4.35 -2.02 -0.52
C VAL A 85 3.51 -1.18 0.43
N HIS A 86 2.23 -0.95 0.14
CA HIS A 86 1.37 -0.16 1.02
C HIS A 86 1.21 -0.78 2.41
N MET A 87 1.09 -2.10 2.51
CA MET A 87 1.01 -2.80 3.79
C MET A 87 2.30 -2.67 4.59
N LEU A 88 3.45 -2.86 3.95
CA LEU A 88 4.76 -2.68 4.59
C LEU A 88 4.99 -1.24 5.05
N LEU A 89 4.65 -0.26 4.21
CA LEU A 89 4.73 1.17 4.55
C LEU A 89 3.77 1.57 5.67
N GLY A 90 2.64 0.88 5.80
CA GLY A 90 1.72 1.04 6.92
C GLY A 90 2.25 0.46 8.24
N CYS A 91 3.18 -0.50 8.21
CA CYS A 91 3.70 -1.10 9.43
C CYS A 91 4.59 -0.10 10.22
N PRO A 92 4.58 -0.17 11.58
CA PRO A 92 5.63 0.42 12.40
C PRO A 92 7.02 -0.03 11.95
N LEU A 93 8.05 0.79 12.19
CA LEU A 93 9.40 0.57 11.67
C LEU A 93 9.97 -0.78 12.15
N GLU A 94 9.77 -1.12 13.41
CA GLU A 94 10.29 -2.33 14.04
C GLU A 94 9.69 -3.58 13.39
N LEU A 95 8.35 -3.58 13.23
CA LEU A 95 7.62 -4.68 12.57
C LEU A 95 8.04 -4.80 11.10
N ARG A 96 8.21 -3.68 10.39
CA ARG A 96 8.66 -3.68 9.00
C ARG A 96 10.04 -4.31 8.87
N GLN A 97 10.99 -3.94 9.73
CA GLN A 97 12.34 -4.51 9.73
C GLN A 97 12.33 -6.01 10.03
N GLU A 98 11.46 -6.46 10.93
CA GLU A 98 11.26 -7.90 11.20
C GLU A 98 10.72 -8.63 9.96
N LEU A 99 9.66 -8.09 9.34
CA LEU A 99 9.04 -8.66 8.15
C LEU A 99 10.00 -8.73 6.95
N CYS A 100 10.83 -7.71 6.74
CA CYS A 100 11.82 -7.71 5.65
C CYS A 100 12.98 -8.72 5.86
N LYS A 101 13.16 -9.25 7.07
CA LYS A 101 14.12 -10.33 7.36
C LYS A 101 13.51 -11.72 7.16
N ASN A 102 12.20 -11.83 6.94
CA ASN A 102 11.54 -13.11 6.72
C ASN A 102 12.09 -13.78 5.43
N ARG A 103 12.11 -15.11 5.43
CA ARG A 103 12.47 -15.92 4.25
C ARG A 103 11.63 -15.53 3.01
N ILE A 104 10.34 -15.26 3.19
CA ILE A 104 9.44 -14.85 2.09
C ILE A 104 9.92 -13.53 1.48
N ALA A 105 10.27 -12.54 2.31
CA ALA A 105 10.79 -11.25 1.83
C ALA A 105 12.10 -11.42 1.05
N THR A 106 13.00 -12.30 1.52
CA THR A 106 14.26 -12.61 0.83
C THR A 106 14.02 -13.28 -0.52
N SER A 107 13.13 -14.28 -0.59
CA SER A 107 12.77 -14.94 -1.85
C SER A 107 12.12 -13.96 -2.83
N LEU A 108 11.20 -13.12 -2.33
CA LEU A 108 10.51 -12.11 -3.13
C LEU A 108 11.49 -11.09 -3.70
N ARG A 109 12.49 -10.64 -2.92
CA ARG A 109 13.56 -9.74 -3.39
C ARG A 109 14.34 -10.36 -4.56
N SER A 110 14.71 -11.64 -4.45
CA SER A 110 15.40 -12.37 -5.52
C SER A 110 14.55 -12.42 -6.79
N ALA A 111 13.27 -12.82 -6.66
CA ALA A 111 12.36 -12.90 -7.79
C ALA A 111 12.09 -11.53 -8.46
N CYS A 112 12.01 -10.46 -7.66
CA CYS A 112 11.89 -9.10 -8.18
C CYS A 112 13.08 -8.71 -9.05
N SER A 113 14.30 -9.10 -8.68
CA SER A 113 15.50 -8.79 -9.46
C SER A 113 15.49 -9.45 -10.84
N GLU A 114 14.96 -10.67 -10.94
CA GLU A 114 14.81 -11.39 -12.21
C GLU A 114 13.77 -10.73 -13.12
N ILE A 115 12.60 -10.38 -12.58
CA ILE A 115 11.51 -9.80 -13.37
C ILE A 115 11.74 -8.33 -13.75
N MET A 116 12.64 -7.61 -13.06
CA MET A 116 12.94 -6.21 -13.36
C MET A 116 13.37 -5.98 -14.81
N LEU A 117 14.05 -6.96 -15.43
CA LEU A 117 14.40 -6.92 -16.86
C LEU A 117 13.17 -7.01 -17.77
N TRP A 118 12.09 -7.65 -17.30
CA TRP A 118 10.89 -7.92 -18.10
C TRP A 118 9.89 -6.77 -18.02
N VAL A 119 9.82 -6.09 -16.87
CA VAL A 119 9.03 -4.86 -16.70
C VAL A 119 9.70 -3.62 -17.29
N GLN A 120 10.96 -3.71 -17.73
CA GLN A 120 11.74 -2.56 -18.22
C GLN A 120 11.00 -1.67 -19.25
N PRO A 121 10.28 -2.21 -20.26
CA PRO A 121 9.57 -1.39 -21.26
C PRO A 121 8.33 -0.67 -20.74
N TYR A 122 7.88 -1.00 -19.53
CA TYR A 122 6.64 -0.54 -18.94
C TYR A 122 6.97 0.31 -17.71
N PRO A 123 7.12 1.64 -17.85
CA PRO A 123 7.63 2.51 -16.78
C PRO A 123 6.84 2.38 -15.47
N THR A 124 5.52 2.30 -15.55
CA THR A 124 4.64 2.15 -14.38
C THR A 124 4.87 0.83 -13.64
N ALA A 125 4.96 -0.29 -14.37
CA ALA A 125 5.25 -1.59 -13.79
C ALA A 125 6.64 -1.62 -13.17
N ARG A 126 7.64 -1.11 -13.88
CA ARG A 126 9.02 -0.99 -13.39
C ARG A 126 9.09 -0.21 -12.08
N THR A 127 8.41 0.93 -11.98
CA THR A 127 8.36 1.72 -10.76
C THR A 127 7.74 0.93 -9.61
N GLN A 128 6.62 0.24 -9.83
CA GLN A 128 5.95 -0.53 -8.76
C GLN A 128 6.79 -1.71 -8.24
N ILE A 129 7.49 -2.41 -9.12
CA ILE A 129 8.41 -3.49 -8.70
C ILE A 129 9.64 -2.91 -8.01
N ASN A 130 10.19 -1.81 -8.52
CA ASN A 130 11.32 -1.13 -7.89
C ASN A 130 10.96 -0.62 -6.49
N ASP A 131 9.76 -0.06 -6.30
CA ASP A 131 9.26 0.37 -4.99
C ASP A 131 9.19 -0.80 -4.01
N LEU A 132 8.73 -1.97 -4.47
CA LEU A 132 8.75 -3.20 -3.65
C LEU A 132 10.17 -3.58 -3.24
N VAL A 133 11.13 -3.58 -4.18
CA VAL A 133 12.54 -3.87 -3.87
C VAL A 133 13.09 -2.89 -2.84
N LEU A 134 12.87 -1.58 -3.03
CA LEU A 134 13.33 -0.54 -2.11
C LEU A 134 12.76 -0.73 -0.70
N VAL A 135 11.46 -1.05 -0.57
CA VAL A 135 10.87 -1.32 0.75
C VAL A 135 11.46 -2.60 1.37
N LEU A 136 11.63 -3.66 0.59
CA LEU A 136 12.23 -4.91 1.07
C LEU A 136 13.69 -4.71 1.50
N ASP A 137 14.44 -3.82 0.87
CA ASP A 137 15.81 -3.44 1.23
C ASP A 137 15.89 -2.50 2.44
N GLY A 138 14.73 -2.03 2.93
CA GLY A 138 14.66 -1.08 4.03
C GLY A 138 14.95 0.36 3.62
N ASP A 139 14.95 0.68 2.33
CA ASP A 139 15.14 2.03 1.80
C ASP A 139 13.80 2.74 1.53
N TYR A 140 12.95 2.75 2.55
CA TYR A 140 11.58 3.28 2.48
C TYR A 140 11.51 4.79 2.19
N LYS A 141 12.60 5.54 2.37
CA LYS A 141 12.64 6.99 2.10
C LYS A 141 12.58 7.30 0.60
N LYS A 142 13.04 6.36 -0.24
CA LYS A 142 13.03 6.51 -1.70
C LYS A 142 11.66 6.24 -2.33
N VAL A 143 10.71 5.71 -1.57
CA VAL A 143 9.35 5.37 -2.03
C VAL A 143 8.40 6.55 -1.77
N THR A 144 8.81 7.74 -2.21
CA THR A 144 8.19 9.01 -1.80
C THR A 144 6.81 9.21 -2.43
N ALA A 145 6.60 8.74 -3.67
CA ALA A 145 5.35 8.92 -4.41
C ALA A 145 4.15 8.18 -3.78
N LEU A 146 4.38 6.99 -3.21
CA LEU A 146 3.33 6.18 -2.58
C LEU A 146 2.95 6.67 -1.18
N MET A 147 3.87 7.36 -0.47
CA MET A 147 3.57 7.97 0.82
C MET A 147 2.51 9.07 0.71
N TYR A 148 2.49 9.84 -0.38
CA TYR A 148 1.46 10.86 -0.60
C TYR A 148 0.04 10.29 -0.79
N CYS A 149 -0.11 9.01 -1.16
CA CYS A 149 -1.42 8.34 -1.16
C CYS A 149 -1.88 7.91 0.24
N LEU A 150 -0.95 7.77 1.19
CA LEU A 150 -1.25 7.49 2.60
C LEU A 150 -1.44 8.79 3.40
N ASP A 151 -0.97 9.92 2.88
CA ASP A 151 -1.24 11.25 3.41
C ASP A 151 -2.73 11.55 3.35
N SER A 152 -3.42 11.32 4.47
CA SER A 152 -4.46 12.24 4.98
C SER A 152 -5.22 11.70 6.19
N VAL A 153 -4.91 10.51 6.72
CA VAL A 153 -5.35 10.22 8.10
C VAL A 153 -4.33 10.84 9.02
N ARG A 154 -4.56 12.10 9.39
CA ARG A 154 -3.81 12.78 10.45
C ARG A 154 -3.95 12.09 11.82
N GLY A 155 -4.63 10.94 11.89
CA GLY A 155 -4.82 10.12 13.07
C GLY A 155 -5.26 10.96 14.27
N LEU A 156 -4.47 10.87 15.34
CA LEU A 156 -4.61 11.67 16.55
C LEU A 156 -3.69 12.91 16.60
N GLN A 157 -3.06 13.29 15.48
CA GLN A 157 -2.16 14.43 15.39
C GLN A 157 -2.86 15.68 14.83
N GLY A 158 -3.97 15.51 14.10
CA GLY A 158 -4.69 16.64 13.54
C GLY A 158 -6.12 16.34 13.10
N CYS A 159 -6.80 17.38 12.62
CA CYS A 159 -8.16 17.26 12.12
C CYS A 159 -8.22 16.27 10.94
N GLY A 160 -9.08 15.27 11.02
CA GLY A 160 -9.23 14.22 10.01
C GLY A 160 -9.89 14.67 8.71
N TYR A 161 -10.52 15.85 8.71
CA TYR A 161 -11.06 16.46 7.49
C TYR A 161 -9.93 16.97 6.58
N ARG A 162 -10.00 16.61 5.30
CA ARG A 162 -8.96 16.94 4.30
C ARG A 162 -8.85 18.44 4.09
N GLY A 163 -7.62 18.90 3.86
CA GLY A 163 -7.33 20.32 3.70
C GLY A 163 -7.37 21.14 5.00
N CYS A 164 -7.79 20.56 6.13
CA CYS A 164 -7.69 21.24 7.41
C CYS A 164 -6.25 21.16 7.94
N SER A 165 -5.63 22.31 8.15
CA SER A 165 -4.27 22.41 8.70
C SER A 165 -4.20 22.29 10.22
N LYS A 166 -5.35 22.30 10.94
CA LYS A 166 -5.39 22.25 12.41
C LYS A 166 -4.84 20.94 12.96
N THR A 167 -4.00 21.07 13.97
CA THR A 167 -3.31 20.00 14.71
C THR A 167 -3.67 20.07 16.19
N ILE A 168 -3.22 19.09 16.98
CA ILE A 168 -3.40 19.11 18.44
C ILE A 168 -2.68 20.28 19.12
N GLU A 169 -1.60 20.81 18.52
CA GLU A 169 -0.85 21.96 19.04
C GLU A 169 -1.52 23.29 18.70
N THR A 170 -2.25 23.36 17.57
CA THR A 170 -2.79 24.62 17.04
C THR A 170 -4.27 24.83 17.32
N SER A 171 -4.99 23.81 17.81
CA SER A 171 -6.42 23.89 18.09
C SER A 171 -6.88 22.79 19.05
N GLN A 172 -7.93 23.07 19.81
CA GLN A 172 -8.63 22.02 20.56
C GLN A 172 -9.35 21.10 19.56
N LEU A 173 -8.95 19.83 19.53
CA LEU A 173 -9.58 18.81 18.71
C LEU A 173 -10.39 17.86 19.59
N PHE A 174 -11.50 17.33 19.07
CA PHE A 174 -12.27 16.29 19.74
C PHE A 174 -12.30 15.01 18.93
N GLN A 175 -12.29 13.89 19.63
CA GLN A 175 -12.36 12.56 19.03
C GLN A 175 -13.77 12.24 18.53
N CYS A 176 -13.86 11.51 17.43
CA CYS A 176 -15.11 10.86 17.04
C CYS A 176 -15.62 10.00 18.19
N SER A 177 -16.85 10.23 18.64
CA SER A 177 -17.43 9.54 19.79
C SER A 177 -17.58 8.04 19.61
N ARG A 178 -17.62 7.55 18.36
CA ARG A 178 -17.86 6.15 18.03
C ARG A 178 -16.58 5.33 17.88
N CYS A 179 -15.62 5.80 17.09
CA CYS A 179 -14.37 5.06 16.81
C CYS A 179 -13.16 5.55 17.61
N LYS A 180 -13.18 6.79 18.11
CA LYS A 180 -12.07 7.43 18.85
C LYS A 180 -10.72 7.50 18.10
N THR A 181 -10.66 7.10 16.83
CA THR A 181 -9.43 7.06 16.03
C THR A 181 -9.19 8.30 15.17
N VAL A 182 -10.13 9.24 15.17
CA VAL A 182 -10.09 10.43 14.32
C VAL A 182 -10.43 11.64 15.17
N LEU A 183 -9.65 12.70 14.98
CA LEU A 183 -9.88 14.00 15.60
C LEU A 183 -10.56 14.96 14.64
N TYR A 184 -11.37 15.88 15.16
CA TYR A 184 -11.94 16.99 14.41
C TYR A 184 -11.83 18.28 15.19
N CYS A 185 -11.55 19.39 14.51
CA CYS A 185 -11.57 20.70 15.13
C CYS A 185 -13.00 21.28 15.24
N SER A 186 -13.98 20.70 14.54
CA SER A 186 -15.37 21.19 14.51
C SER A 186 -16.33 20.07 14.14
N LYS A 187 -17.59 20.20 14.57
CA LYS A 187 -18.67 19.27 14.17
C LYS A 187 -18.97 19.34 12.67
N ALA A 188 -18.69 20.49 12.03
CA ALA A 188 -18.82 20.66 10.58
C ALA A 188 -17.85 19.73 9.83
N HIS A 189 -16.55 19.78 10.16
CA HIS A 189 -15.54 18.90 9.57
C HIS A 189 -15.82 17.43 9.82
N GLN A 190 -16.37 17.08 11.00
CA GLN A 190 -16.82 15.70 11.25
C GLN A 190 -17.94 15.28 10.28
N LYS A 191 -18.92 16.14 10.00
CA LYS A 191 -20.04 15.84 9.09
C LYS A 191 -19.58 15.77 7.63
N GLU A 192 -18.70 16.68 7.21
CA GLU A 192 -18.14 16.70 5.86
C GLU A 192 -17.32 15.43 5.60
N ASP A 193 -16.41 15.08 6.51
CA ASP A 193 -15.62 13.86 6.45
C ASP A 193 -16.51 12.60 6.54
N TRP A 194 -17.65 12.65 7.26
CA TRP A 194 -18.60 11.54 7.35
C TRP A 194 -19.17 11.11 6.00
N SER A 195 -19.43 12.07 5.11
CA SER A 195 -20.02 11.86 3.77
C SER A 195 -19.07 12.21 2.63
N ASP A 196 -17.76 12.28 2.89
CA ASP A 196 -16.75 12.56 1.87
C ASP A 196 -16.88 11.57 0.69
N LYS A 197 -16.83 12.07 -0.55
CA LYS A 197 -17.09 11.26 -1.74
C LYS A 197 -16.00 10.22 -2.00
N GLU A 198 -14.79 10.50 -1.56
CA GLU A 198 -13.62 9.68 -1.82
C GLU A 198 -13.29 8.76 -0.63
N ARG A 199 -13.47 9.23 0.62
CA ARG A 199 -13.13 8.51 1.86
C ARG A 199 -14.15 8.83 2.96
N PRO A 200 -15.41 8.41 2.84
CA PRO A 200 -16.43 8.72 3.83
C PRO A 200 -16.11 8.05 5.17
N HIS A 201 -16.00 8.82 6.26
CA HIS A 201 -15.78 8.27 7.61
C HIS A 201 -16.84 7.25 8.00
N LYS A 202 -18.08 7.42 7.53
CA LYS A 202 -19.16 6.44 7.76
C LYS A 202 -18.78 5.02 7.36
N GLY A 203 -18.00 4.83 6.29
CA GLY A 203 -17.66 3.51 5.75
C GLY A 203 -16.74 2.67 6.65
N TRP A 204 -16.06 3.30 7.60
CA TRP A 204 -15.06 2.65 8.46
C TRP A 204 -15.14 3.08 9.92
N CYS A 205 -16.14 3.88 10.29
CA CYS A 205 -16.40 4.22 11.68
C CYS A 205 -16.92 3.00 12.45
N TYR A 206 -16.05 2.33 13.20
CA TYR A 206 -16.40 1.21 14.05
C TYR A 206 -16.69 1.66 15.48
N ARG A 207 -17.48 0.87 16.21
CA ARG A 207 -17.75 1.12 17.62
C ARG A 207 -16.58 0.57 18.44
N THR A 208 -15.98 1.42 19.27
CA THR A 208 -15.01 0.95 20.25
C THR A 208 -15.70 0.35 21.48
N PRO A 209 -15.15 -0.71 22.09
CA PRO A 209 -15.77 -1.42 23.22
C PRO A 209 -15.62 -0.74 24.59
N TRP A 210 -14.96 0.42 24.66
CA TRP A 210 -14.73 1.19 25.89
C TRP A 210 -15.72 2.33 26.07
#